data_AF-A0A2M8N4I5-F1
#
_entry.id   AF-A0A2M8N4I5-F1
#
_cell.length_a   1.000
_cell.length_b   1.000
_cell.length_c   1.000
_cell.angle_alpha   90.00
_cell.angle_beta   90.00
_cell.angle_gamma   90.00
#
_symmetry.space_group_name_H-M   'P 1'
#
loop_
_entity.id
_entity.type
_entity.pdbx_description
1 polymer ?
#
loop_
_entity_poly.entity_id
_entity_poly.type
_entity_poly.pdbx_seq_one_letter_code
_entity_poly.pdbx_strand_id
1 'polypeptide(L)' 'MGMPCEINSILKLKPSQGYPQQLEVGQRHSARKEGYRIIPIDVPILLVDEHWCARADIKIFRLIWENGMTHL' A
#
# COMPACT_ATOMS: atom_id res chain seq x y z
N MET A 1 18.91 -1.51 19.90
CA MET A 1 18.66 -2.03 18.53
C MET A 1 17.36 -1.43 18.04
N GLY A 2 17.29 -0.95 16.80
CA GLY A 2 16.11 -0.27 16.24
C GLY A 2 15.06 -1.24 15.67
N MET A 3 13.84 -0.75 15.48
CA MET A 3 12.74 -1.50 14.85
C MET A 3 12.95 -1.54 13.32
N PRO A 4 13.02 -2.73 12.69
CA PRO A 4 13.16 -2.82 11.25
C PRO A 4 11.87 -2.35 10.56
N CYS A 5 12.00 -1.37 9.67
CA CYS A 5 10.90 -0.85 8.87
C CYS A 5 11.38 -0.46 7.47
N GLU A 6 10.46 -0.44 6.49
CA GLU A 6 10.73 0.00 5.13
C GLU A 6 9.85 1.21 4.78
N ILE A 7 10.43 2.24 4.18
CA ILE A 7 9.70 3.42 3.72
C ILE A 7 9.27 3.19 2.26
N ASN A 8 7.98 3.35 1.98
CA ASN A 8 7.44 3.25 0.63
C ASN A 8 6.75 4.55 0.23
N SER A 9 7.30 5.25 -0.78
CA SER A 9 6.70 6.46 -1.38
C SER A 9 5.75 6.15 -2.55
N ILE A 10 5.73 4.89 -2.99
CA ILE A 10 4.78 4.34 -3.95
C ILE A 10 4.21 3.04 -3.38
N LEU A 11 2.97 2.71 -3.72
CA LEU A 11 2.36 1.45 -3.32
C LEU A 11 2.45 0.43 -4.45
N LYS A 12 3.41 -0.50 -4.35
CA LYS A 12 3.45 -1.69 -5.20
C LYS A 12 2.71 -2.84 -4.53
N LEU A 13 1.68 -3.35 -5.21
CA LEU A 13 0.89 -4.50 -4.77
C LEU A 13 0.95 -5.64 -5.79
N LYS A 14 0.94 -6.87 -5.28
CA LYS A 14 0.63 -8.09 -6.02
C LYS A 14 -0.85 -8.47 -5.81
N PRO A 15 -1.45 -9.31 -6.66
CA PRO A 15 -2.82 -9.81 -6.44
C PRO A 15 -3.03 -10.39 -5.03
N SER A 16 -2.06 -11.16 -4.51
CA SER A 16 -2.11 -11.75 -3.15
C SER A 16 -2.07 -10.74 -1.99
N GLN A 17 -1.70 -9.49 -2.29
CA GLN A 17 -1.61 -8.37 -1.34
C GLN A 17 -2.85 -7.49 -1.36
N GLY A 18 -3.89 -7.85 -2.12
CA GLY A 18 -5.12 -7.06 -2.24
C GLY A 18 -5.08 -6.05 -3.38
N TYR A 19 -4.34 -6.33 -4.46
CA TYR A 19 -4.42 -5.51 -5.66
C TYR A 19 -5.87 -5.49 -6.19
N PRO A 20 -6.51 -4.32 -6.41
CA PRO A 20 -7.89 -4.25 -6.86
C PRO A 20 -8.08 -4.83 -8.27
N GLN A 21 -9.11 -5.65 -8.47
CA GLN A 21 -9.45 -6.14 -9.82
C GLN A 21 -9.94 -5.00 -10.73
N GLN A 22 -10.59 -4.00 -10.14
CA GLN A 22 -11.09 -2.81 -10.83
C GLN A 22 -10.71 -1.57 -10.01
N LEU A 23 -10.29 -0.52 -10.69
CA LEU A 23 -9.93 0.77 -10.09
C LEU A 23 -10.99 1.80 -10.49
N GLU A 24 -11.78 2.22 -9.51
CA GLU A 24 -12.79 3.27 -9.68
C GLU A 24 -12.51 4.42 -8.72
N VAL A 25 -12.73 5.65 -9.20
CA VAL A 25 -12.50 6.85 -8.40
C VAL A 25 -13.43 6.85 -7.18
N GLY A 26 -12.85 7.08 -6.00
CA GLY A 26 -13.59 7.15 -4.74
C GLY A 26 -13.84 5.79 -4.07
N GLN A 27 -13.54 4.67 -4.73
CA GLN A 27 -13.59 3.37 -4.08
C GLN A 27 -12.46 3.20 -3.06
N ARG A 28 -12.72 2.34 -2.07
CA ARG A 28 -11.77 1.96 -1.03
C ARG A 28 -11.47 0.49 -1.15
N HIS A 29 -10.20 0.15 -0.99
CA HIS A 29 -9.72 -1.22 -1.02
C HIS A 29 -8.83 -1.46 0.18
N SER A 30 -8.75 -2.71 0.61
CA SER A 30 -7.82 -3.14 1.65
C SER A 30 -6.63 -3.86 1.01
N ALA A 31 -5.44 -3.58 1.53
CA ALA A 31 -4.22 -4.22 1.10
C ALA A 31 -3.35 -4.63 2.29
N ARG A 32 -2.36 -5.49 2.03
CA ARG A 32 -1.41 -5.93 3.06
C ARG A 32 0.01 -6.04 2.53
N LYS A 33 0.97 -5.68 3.36
CA LYS A 33 2.41 -5.81 3.09
C LYS A 33 3.07 -6.58 4.22
N GLU A 34 4.05 -7.40 3.86
CA GLU A 34 4.92 -8.06 4.81
C GLU A 34 5.93 -7.05 5.39
N GLY A 35 6.19 -7.16 6.69
CA GLY A 35 6.99 -6.23 7.45
C GLY A 35 6.26 -4.93 7.79
N TYR A 36 6.89 -4.13 8.63
CA TYR A 36 6.41 -2.81 9.01
C TYR A 36 6.80 -1.78 7.95
N ARG A 37 5.78 -1.17 7.34
CA ARG A 37 5.92 -0.19 6.25
C ARG A 37 5.52 1.19 6.73
N ILE A 38 6.34 2.18 6.42
CA ILE A 38 6.01 3.59 6.59
C ILE A 38 5.57 4.10 5.22
N ILE A 39 4.31 4.53 5.13
CA ILE A 39 3.69 5.01 3.89
C ILE A 39 2.99 6.34 4.22
N PRO A 40 3.07 7.37 3.35
CA PRO A 40 2.34 8.61 3.56
C PRO A 40 0.83 8.37 3.70
N ILE A 41 0.23 8.93 4.76
CA ILE A 41 -1.23 8.91 5.01
C ILE A 41 -1.83 10.24 4.53
N ASP A 42 -3.01 10.18 3.91
CA ASP A 42 -3.76 11.33 3.35
C ASP A 42 -3.07 12.11 2.22
N VAL A 43 -1.90 11.66 1.78
CA VAL A 43 -1.14 12.20 0.64
C VAL A 43 -1.33 11.30 -0.59
N PRO A 44 -1.57 11.87 -1.80
CA PRO A 44 -1.59 11.09 -3.03
C PRO A 44 -0.25 10.39 -3.30
N ILE A 45 -0.29 9.09 -3.58
CA ILE A 45 0.85 8.28 -4.03
C ILE A 45 0.44 7.39 -5.20
N LEU A 46 1.43 6.92 -5.97
CA LEU A 46 1.18 6.02 -7.09
C LEU A 46 0.89 4.59 -6.62
N LEU A 47 -0.20 4.01 -7.12
CA LEU A 47 -0.42 2.56 -7.13
C LEU A 47 0.25 1.97 -8.38
N VAL A 48 1.17 1.04 -8.18
CA VAL A 48 1.87 0.33 -9.27
C VAL A 48 1.64 -1.18 -9.20
N ASP A 49 1.60 -1.81 -10.37
CA ASP A 49 1.47 -3.27 -10.50
C ASP A 49 2.82 -4.00 -10.41
N GLU A 50 2.83 -5.31 -10.66
CA GLU A 50 4.04 -6.14 -10.60
C GLU A 50 5.12 -5.72 -11.62
N HIS A 51 4.70 -5.12 -12.74
CA HIS A 51 5.54 -4.63 -13.83
C HIS A 51 5.99 -3.18 -13.64
N TRP A 52 5.70 -2.57 -12.47
CA TRP A 52 6.02 -1.18 -12.16
C TRP A 52 5.27 -0.16 -13.03
N CYS A 53 4.16 -0.56 -13.65
CA CYS A 53 3.30 0.39 -14.34
C CYS A 53 2.42 1.12 -13.32
N ALA A 54 2.42 2.45 -13.35
CA ALA A 54 1.49 3.25 -12.57
C ALA A 54 0.07 3.11 -13.14
N ARG A 55 -0.87 2.72 -12.28
CA ARG A 55 -2.27 2.44 -12.67
C ARG A 55 -3.27 3.44 -12.11
N ALA A 56 -2.98 4.06 -10.97
CA ALA A 56 -3.80 5.10 -10.36
C ALA A 56 -3.02 5.94 -9.34
N ASP A 57 -3.52 7.15 -9.08
CA ASP A 57 -3.22 7.90 -7.86
C ASP A 57 -4.16 7.42 -6.75
N ILE A 58 -3.60 7.10 -5.59
CA ILE A 58 -4.35 6.63 -4.42
C ILE A 58 -3.96 7.42 -3.18
N LYS A 59 -4.75 7.30 -2.11
CA LYS A 59 -4.40 7.78 -0.77
C LYS A 59 -4.54 6.63 0.21
N ILE A 60 -3.55 6.47 1.09
CA ILE A 60 -3.71 5.62 2.27
C ILE A 60 -4.49 6.41 3.31
N PHE A 61 -5.67 5.92 3.70
CA PHE A 61 -6.50 6.55 4.73
C PHE A 61 -6.38 5.86 6.10
N ARG A 62 -5.85 4.63 6.14
CA ARG A 62 -5.60 3.88 7.36
C ARG A 62 -4.37 3.00 7.18
N LEU A 63 -3.54 2.90 8.22
CA LEU A 63 -2.39 2.01 8.26
C LEU A 63 -2.29 1.39 9.66
N ILE A 64 -2.18 0.06 9.72
CA ILE A 64 -2.08 -0.68 10.98
C ILE A 64 -0.88 -1.62 10.88
N TRP A 65 0.01 -1.55 11.87
CA TRP A 65 1.06 -2.55 12.08
C TRP A 65 0.59 -3.59 13.08
N GLU A 66 0.59 -4.85 12.67
CA GLU A 66 0.18 -5.97 13.51
C GLU A 66 0.89 -7.24 13.08
N ASN A 67 1.42 -8.03 14.02
CA ASN A 67 2.02 -9.34 13.76
C ASN A 67 3.06 -9.38 12.62
N GLY A 68 3.92 -8.35 12.53
CA GLY A 68 4.93 -8.24 11.48
C GLY A 68 4.38 -7.89 10.09
N MET A 69 3.14 -7.41 10.01
CA MET A 69 2.46 -7.02 8.78
C MET A 69 2.06 -5.55 8.84
N THR A 70 1.87 -4.95 7.66
CA THR A 70 1.20 -3.65 7.49
C THR A 70 -0.10 -3.85 6.74
N HIS A 71 -1.21 -3.46 7.37
CA HIS A 71 -2.55 -3.45 6.79
C HIS A 71 -2.90 -2.02 6.36
N LEU A 72 -3.37 -1.87 5.13
CA LEU A 72 -3.72 -0.61 4.47
C LEU A 72 -5.19 -0.62 4.04
#